data_AF-A0A9D1ZMI7-F1
#
_entry.id   AF-A0A9D1ZMI7-F1
#
_cell.length_a   1.000
_cell.length_b   1.000
_cell.length_c   1.000
_cell.angle_alpha   90.00
_cell.angle_beta   90.00
_cell.angle_gamma   90.00
#
_symmetry.space_group_name_H-M   'P 1'
#
loop_
_entity.id
_entity.type
_entity.pdbx_description
1 polymer ?
#
loop_
_entity_poly.entity_id
_entity_poly.type
_entity_poly.pdbx_seq_one_letter_code
_entity_poly.pdbx_strand_id
1 'polypeptide(L)'
;MPKKIAVVAMNTKKIPYVGGNELIITLDNQKVWYTANTKQIRIPFLTNVLNSMMNNFFNTFMKRSNKQNVVKANYFSKQVARYLLKNNYDQVVFENEQLRRNISRRLQKKTTTVPETLLA
;
A
#
# COMPACT_ATOMS: atom_id res chain seq x y z
N MET A 1 -5.30 14.80 22.38
CA MET A 1 -6.16 14.51 21.21
C MET A 1 -5.93 13.05 20.79
N PRO A 2 -6.96 12.33 20.30
CA PRO A 2 -6.76 10.96 19.80
C PRO A 2 -5.85 10.98 18.57
N LYS A 3 -4.82 10.14 18.57
CA LYS A 3 -3.90 9.99 17.43
C LYS A 3 -4.66 9.49 16.21
N LYS A 4 -4.42 10.10 15.04
CA LYS A 4 -4.95 9.64 13.76
C LYS A 4 -4.04 8.55 13.21
N ILE A 5 -4.50 7.30 13.29
CA ILE A 5 -3.72 6.13 12.89
C ILE A 5 -4.26 5.60 11.56
N ALA A 6 -3.38 5.40 10.57
CA ALA A 6 -3.71 4.70 9.34
C ALA A 6 -3.13 3.29 9.37
N VAL A 7 -3.97 2.27 9.22
CA VAL A 7 -3.55 0.88 9.10
C VAL A 7 -3.64 0.46 7.65
N VAL A 8 -2.56 -0.04 7.07
CA VAL A 8 -2.49 -0.43 5.66
C VAL A 8 -2.32 -1.94 5.56
N ALA A 9 -3.29 -2.60 4.91
CA ALA A 9 -3.24 -4.04 4.71
C ALA A 9 -3.78 -4.44 3.34
N MET A 10 -3.08 -5.36 2.68
CA MET A 10 -3.58 -6.03 1.48
C MET A 10 -4.43 -7.25 1.85
N ASN A 11 -4.11 -7.92 2.95
CA ASN A 11 -4.87 -9.06 3.47
C ASN A 11 -5.62 -8.67 4.74
N THR A 12 -6.94 -8.72 4.68
CA THR A 12 -7.81 -8.36 5.80
C THR A 12 -7.70 -9.29 7.02
N LYS A 13 -7.24 -10.52 6.83
CA LYS A 13 -6.99 -11.47 7.93
C LYS A 13 -5.72 -11.14 8.73
N LYS A 14 -4.83 -10.31 8.17
CA LYS A 14 -3.52 -9.97 8.75
C LYS A 14 -3.47 -8.51 9.22
N ILE A 15 -4.61 -7.85 9.37
CA ILE A 15 -4.62 -6.46 9.79
C ILE A 15 -4.18 -6.40 11.27
N PRO A 16 -3.12 -5.64 11.59
CA PRO A 16 -2.71 -5.44 12.97
C PRO A 16 -3.77 -4.61 13.70
N TYR A 17 -4.13 -5.03 14.91
CA TYR A 17 -5.01 -4.27 15.79
C TYR A 17 -4.22 -3.12 16.43
N VAL A 18 -4.72 -1.89 16.33
CA VAL A 18 -4.14 -0.73 17.01
C VAL A 18 -5.27 -0.06 17.82
N GLY A 19 -4.93 0.58 18.93
CA GLY A 19 -5.92 1.30 19.74
C GLY A 19 -6.05 2.75 19.25
N GLY A 20 -7.27 3.24 18.99
CA GLY A 20 -7.51 4.65 18.72
C GLY A 20 -8.48 4.94 17.57
N ASN A 21 -8.34 6.12 16.96
CA ASN A 21 -9.15 6.55 15.83
C ASN A 21 -8.48 6.09 14.53
N GLU A 22 -8.82 4.88 14.10
CA GLU A 22 -8.12 4.15 13.05
C GLU A 22 -8.83 4.26 11.70
N LEU A 23 -8.06 4.47 10.62
CA LEU A 23 -8.52 4.23 9.26
C LEU A 23 -7.80 3.02 8.68
N ILE A 24 -8.54 2.00 8.27
CA ILE A 24 -7.96 0.82 7.63
C ILE A 24 -8.05 0.95 6.11
N ILE A 25 -6.91 0.95 5.44
CA ILE A 25 -6.80 1.03 3.98
C ILE A 25 -6.57 -0.37 3.41
N THR A 26 -7.53 -0.87 2.63
CA THR A 26 -7.55 -2.25 2.12
C THR A 26 -7.79 -2.34 0.61
N LEU A 27 -7.50 -3.51 0.03
CA LEU A 27 -7.75 -3.81 -1.38
C LEU A 27 -9.23 -4.08 -1.68
N ASP A 28 -9.83 -4.93 -0.85
CA ASP A 28 -11.16 -5.48 -1.09
C ASP A 28 -12.19 -4.76 -0.24
N ASN A 29 -13.45 -4.81 -0.69
CA ASN A 29 -14.60 -4.23 0.02
C ASN A 29 -15.01 -5.10 1.22
N GLN A 30 -14.02 -5.60 1.96
CA GLN A 30 -14.22 -6.44 3.12
C GLN A 30 -14.34 -5.53 4.33
N LYS A 31 -15.56 -5.49 4.89
CA LYS A 31 -15.87 -4.78 6.13
C LYS A 31 -15.03 -5.38 7.25
N VAL A 32 -14.15 -4.58 7.84
CA VAL A 32 -13.35 -4.99 8.99
C VAL A 32 -14.20 -4.78 10.24
N TRP A 33 -14.54 -5.88 10.91
CA TRP A 33 -15.58 -5.93 11.94
C TRP A 33 -15.30 -5.07 13.18
N TYR A 34 -14.04 -4.79 13.48
CA TYR A 34 -13.62 -4.06 14.69
C TYR A 34 -13.33 -2.56 14.45
N THR A 35 -13.54 -2.03 13.25
CA THR A 35 -13.39 -0.59 12.97
C THR A 35 -14.62 -0.02 12.25
N ALA A 36 -14.93 1.26 12.52
CA ALA A 36 -15.97 2.00 11.81
C ALA A 36 -15.46 2.58 10.48
N ASN A 37 -14.15 2.77 10.31
CA ASN A 37 -13.57 3.53 9.21
C ASN A 37 -12.65 2.67 8.34
N THR A 38 -13.16 2.26 7.17
CA THR A 38 -12.39 1.51 6.17
C THR A 38 -12.34 2.27 4.84
N LYS A 39 -11.15 2.41 4.26
CA LYS A 39 -10.95 2.96 2.91
C LYS A 39 -10.52 1.86 1.95
N GLN A 40 -11.37 1.58 0.98
CA GLN A 40 -11.02 0.65 -0.09
C GLN A 40 -10.22 1.35 -1.20
N ILE A 41 -9.14 0.71 -1.65
CA ILE A 41 -8.43 1.01 -2.88
C ILE A 41 -8.88 0.02 -3.96
N ARG A 42 -9.82 0.44 -4.82
CA ARG A 42 -10.28 -0.39 -5.92
C ARG A 42 -9.16 -0.56 -6.96
N ILE A 43 -8.82 -1.81 -7.26
CA ILE A 43 -7.86 -2.13 -8.32
C ILE A 43 -8.60 -2.23 -9.67
N PRO A 44 -8.14 -1.52 -10.71
CA PRO A 44 -8.70 -1.63 -12.05
C PRO A 44 -8.67 -3.07 -12.59
N PHE A 45 -9.63 -3.41 -13.45
CA PHE A 45 -9.67 -4.72 -14.09
C PHE A 45 -8.39 -5.02 -14.88
N LEU A 46 -7.90 -4.04 -15.65
CA LEU A 46 -6.68 -4.15 -16.45
C LEU A 46 -5.45 -4.53 -15.60
N THR A 47 -5.34 -3.99 -14.39
CA THR A 47 -4.24 -4.36 -13.48
C THR A 47 -4.34 -5.80 -13.00
N ASN A 48 -5.54 -6.38 -12.85
CA ASN A 48 -5.68 -7.80 -12.52
C ASN A 48 -5.29 -8.69 -13.72
N VAL A 49 -5.66 -8.30 -14.94
CA VAL A 49 -5.27 -9.00 -16.18
C VAL A 49 -3.75 -9.02 -16.34
N LEU A 50 -3.10 -7.86 -16.25
CA LEU A 50 -1.64 -7.75 -16.32
C LEU A 50 -0.96 -8.57 -15.21
N ASN A 51 -1.54 -8.56 -14.01
CA ASN A 51 -1.02 -9.33 -12.90
C ASN A 51 -1.12 -10.84 -13.14
N SER A 52 -2.20 -11.33 -13.76
CA SER A 52 -2.35 -12.73 -14.16
C SER A 52 -1.34 -13.12 -15.25
N MET A 53 -1.13 -12.25 -16.25
CA MET A 53 -0.13 -12.48 -17.29
C MET A 53 1.29 -12.57 -16.71
N MET A 54 1.65 -11.65 -15.79
CA MET A 54 2.94 -11.68 -15.12
C MET A 54 3.10 -12.89 -14.20
N ASN A 55 2.06 -13.27 -13.46
CA ASN A 55 2.09 -14.48 -12.64
C ASN A 55 2.33 -15.73 -13.51
N ASN A 56 1.67 -15.83 -14.67
CA ASN A 56 1.89 -16.93 -15.60
C ASN A 56 3.31 -16.92 -16.16
N PHE A 57 3.84 -15.74 -16.53
CA PHE A 57 5.22 -15.61 -16.96
C PHE A 57 6.20 -16.08 -15.88
N PHE A 58 6.01 -15.65 -14.62
CA PHE A 58 6.86 -16.10 -13.52
C PHE A 58 6.73 -17.59 -13.26
N ASN A 59 5.53 -18.16 -13.31
CA ASN A 59 5.34 -19.60 -13.11
C ASN A 59 6.01 -20.43 -14.21
N THR A 60 5.93 -19.97 -15.46
CA THR A 60 6.49 -20.70 -16.62
C THR A 60 8.00 -20.54 -16.73
N PHE A 61 8.51 -19.31 -16.65
CA PHE A 61 9.91 -18.99 -16.92
C PHE A 61 10.77 -18.88 -15.66
N MET A 62 10.17 -18.66 -14.50
CA MET A 62 10.86 -18.48 -13.22
C MET A 62 10.25 -19.39 -12.15
N LYS A 63 10.28 -20.70 -12.39
CA LYS A 63 9.62 -21.78 -11.61
C LYS A 63 9.83 -21.77 -10.09
N ARG A 64 10.74 -20.95 -9.53
CA ARG A 64 11.00 -20.76 -8.08
C ARG A 64 10.70 -19.34 -7.57
N SER A 65 10.02 -18.51 -8.35
CA SER A 65 9.79 -17.11 -8.01
C SER A 65 8.62 -16.94 -7.05
N ASN A 66 8.90 -16.40 -5.86
CA ASN A 66 7.87 -15.93 -4.91
C ASN A 66 7.23 -14.59 -5.33
N LYS A 67 7.50 -14.10 -6.55
CA LYS A 67 7.02 -12.80 -7.06
C LYS A 67 5.61 -12.90 -7.63
N GLN A 68 4.68 -13.46 -6.86
CA GLN A 68 3.27 -13.43 -7.21
C GLN A 68 2.67 -12.06 -6.87
N ASN A 69 1.73 -11.62 -7.71
CA ASN A 69 0.92 -10.43 -7.47
C ASN A 69 1.67 -9.07 -7.42
N VAL A 70 2.84 -8.99 -8.06
CA VAL A 70 3.71 -7.80 -8.03
C VAL A 70 3.03 -6.56 -8.60
N VAL A 71 2.26 -6.69 -9.69
CA VAL A 71 1.58 -5.55 -10.33
C VAL A 71 0.49 -5.02 -9.40
N LYS A 72 -0.30 -5.93 -8.82
CA LYS A 72 -1.36 -5.62 -7.85
C LYS A 72 -0.79 -4.90 -6.63
N ALA A 73 0.27 -5.44 -6.03
CA ALA A 73 0.97 -4.87 -4.87
C ALA A 73 1.57 -3.48 -5.16
N ASN A 74 2.17 -3.30 -6.34
CA ASN A 74 2.74 -2.02 -6.74
C ASN A 74 1.67 -0.94 -6.96
N TYR A 75 0.57 -1.30 -7.62
CA TYR A 75 -0.55 -0.39 -7.83
C TYR A 75 -1.15 0.04 -6.49
N PHE A 76 -1.45 -0.91 -5.62
CA PHE A 76 -1.97 -0.65 -4.28
C PHE A 76 -1.04 0.28 -3.49
N SER A 77 0.25 -0.07 -3.40
CA SER A 77 1.24 0.74 -2.69
C SER A 77 1.32 2.18 -3.22
N LYS A 78 1.18 2.37 -4.53
CA LYS A 78 1.17 3.70 -5.16
C LYS A 78 -0.05 4.52 -4.75
N GLN A 79 -1.23 3.92 -4.73
CA GLN A 79 -2.45 4.63 -4.35
C GLN A 79 -2.50 4.92 -2.86
N VAL A 80 -2.08 3.97 -2.02
CA VAL A 80 -1.95 4.18 -0.57
C VAL A 80 -1.00 5.33 -0.28
N ALA A 81 0.21 5.34 -0.87
CA ALA A 81 1.17 6.42 -0.67
C ALA A 81 0.57 7.79 -1.06
N ARG A 82 -0.14 7.88 -2.20
CA ARG A 82 -0.83 9.11 -2.61
C ARG A 82 -1.90 9.55 -1.62
N TYR A 83 -2.63 8.61 -1.04
CA TYR A 83 -3.67 8.89 -0.06
C TYR A 83 -3.06 9.36 1.27
N LEU A 84 -2.04 8.67 1.77
CA LEU A 84 -1.31 9.06 2.97
C LEU A 84 -0.65 10.43 2.83
N LEU A 85 -0.14 10.79 1.65
CA LEU A 85 0.44 12.13 1.41
C LEU A 85 -0.61 13.25 1.39
N LYS A 86 -1.89 12.93 1.16
CA LYS A 86 -2.98 13.91 1.14
C LYS A 86 -3.63 14.09 2.50
N ASN A 87 -3.40 13.17 3.43
CA ASN A 87 -4.06 13.13 4.73
C ASN A 87 -2.99 13.08 5.82
N ASN A 88 -2.96 14.08 6.70
CA ASN A 88 -2.00 14.11 7.81
C ASN A 88 -2.37 13.05 8.86
N TYR A 89 -1.64 11.95 8.86
CA TYR A 89 -1.71 10.89 9.87
C TYR A 89 -0.51 10.97 10.80
N ASP A 90 -0.74 10.78 12.10
CA ASP A 90 0.33 10.79 13.12
C ASP A 90 1.13 9.48 13.11
N GLN A 91 0.48 8.38 12.71
CA GLN A 91 1.07 7.06 12.67
C GLN A 91 0.51 6.23 11.53
N VAL A 92 1.38 5.48 10.85
CA VAL A 92 0.99 4.51 9.82
C VAL A 92 1.50 3.13 10.21
N VAL A 93 0.60 2.17 10.32
CA VAL A 93 0.89 0.77 10.67
C VAL A 93 0.68 -0.10 9.44
N PHE A 94 1.59 -1.03 9.17
CA PHE A 94 1.57 -1.86 7.97
C PHE A 94 1.37 -3.33 8.34
N GLU A 95 0.65 -4.07 7.49
CA GLU A 95 0.46 -5.52 7.61
C GLU A 95 1.80 -6.30 7.59
N ASN A 96 2.76 -5.85 6.78
CA ASN A 96 4.06 -6.51 6.66
C ASN A 96 5.18 -5.54 6.25
N GLU A 97 6.42 -5.97 6.47
CA GLU A 97 7.64 -5.21 6.13
C GLU A 97 7.77 -4.88 4.64
N GLN A 98 7.28 -5.75 3.76
CA GLN A 98 7.35 -5.53 2.31
C GLN A 98 6.46 -4.36 1.88
N LEU A 99 5.24 -4.27 2.42
CA LEU A 99 4.32 -3.15 2.23
C LEU A 99 4.92 -1.86 2.79
N ARG A 100 5.47 -1.91 4.02
CA ARG A 100 6.16 -0.77 4.64
C ARG A 100 7.25 -0.23 3.71
N ARG A 101 8.20 -1.07 3.29
CA ARG A 101 9.32 -0.67 2.40
C ARG A 101 8.82 -0.07 1.08
N ASN A 102 7.83 -0.70 0.45
CA ASN A 102 7.30 -0.24 -0.84
C ASN A 102 6.60 1.11 -0.75
N ILE A 103 5.87 1.37 0.34
CA ILE A 103 5.13 2.61 0.55
C ILE A 103 6.06 3.70 1.06
N SER A 104 6.91 3.43 2.05
CA SER A 104 7.89 4.39 2.59
C SER A 104 8.81 4.95 1.50
N ARG A 105 9.31 4.10 0.59
CA ARG A 105 10.13 4.55 -0.55
C ARG A 105 9.38 5.55 -1.45
N ARG A 106 8.06 5.41 -1.57
CA ARG A 106 7.21 6.28 -2.38
C ARG A 106 6.81 7.57 -1.64
N LEU A 107 6.76 7.54 -0.31
CA LEU A 107 6.57 8.72 0.52
C LEU A 107 7.82 9.64 0.45
N GLN A 108 9.02 9.06 0.49
CA GLN A 108 10.29 9.82 0.39
C GLN A 108 10.52 10.45 -0.99
N LYS A 109 10.10 9.78 -2.07
CA LYS A 109 10.36 10.20 -3.47
C LYS A 109 9.67 11.50 -3.91
N LYS A 110 8.85 12.13 -3.05
CA LYS A 110 8.18 13.39 -3.37
C LYS A 110 8.96 14.63 -2.90
N THR A 111 10.05 14.44 -2.16
CA THR A 111 11.03 15.50 -1.88
C THR A 111 12.12 15.42 -2.95
N THR A 112 11.91 16.06 -4.10
CA THR A 112 12.98 16.27 -5.07
C THR A 112 13.96 17.26 -4.46
N THR A 113 15.06 16.77 -3.89
CA THR A 113 16.22 17.60 -3.59
C THR A 113 16.83 18.01 -4.92
N VAL A 114 16.65 19.28 -5.29
CA VAL A 114 17.40 19.90 -6.38
C VAL A 114 18.83 20.09 -5.88
N PRO A 115 19.88 19.76 -6.66
CA PRO A 115 21.24 20.10 -6.27
C PRO A 115 21.41 21.63 -6.23
N GLU A 116 22.10 22.17 -5.22
CA GLU A 116 22.37 23.60 -5.03
C GLU A 116 23.10 24.27 -6.23
N THR A 117 23.66 23.48 -7.15
CA THR A 117 24.38 23.95 -8.33
C THR A 117 23.52 24.62 -9.41
N LEU A 118 22.19 24.74 -9.22
CA LEU A 118 21.29 25.46 -10.13
C LEU A 118 20.78 26.81 -9.57
N LEU A 119 21.33 27.29 -8.45
CA LEU A 119 21.01 28.60 -7.84
C LEU A 119 22.15 29.62 -7.94
N ALA A 120 23.16 29.34 -8.77
CA ALA A 120 24.27 30.27 -9.05
C ALA A 120 24.04 31.02 -10.36
#